data_AF-A0AAJ1JCS7-F1
#
_entry.id   AF-A0AAJ1JCS7-F1
#
_cell.length_a   1.000
_cell.length_b   1.000
_cell.length_c   1.000
_cell.angle_alpha   90.00
_cell.angle_beta   90.00
_cell.angle_gamma   90.00
#
_symmetry.space_group_name_H-M   'P 1'
#
loop_
_entity.id
_entity.type
_entity.pdbx_description
1 polymer ?
#
loop_
_entity_poly.entity_id
_entity_poly.type
_entity_poly.pdbx_seq_one_letter_code
_entity_poly.pdbx_strand_id
1 'polypeptide(L)'
;MMKFVVFLLTLLGLSTSTVSAASIAKGYLPAVQNIYVLFSGVLVKGPVKEIKATFYTEDKTVTQDIQLKLDQKSCIESFESISHGIQQHIQLKRDNNQLKGSSNEGEIIIDLDEQCRFISQKDSYGTTYFEYDERNYIKSIHSKEDNGTVDKVVYSNLGELQEMNYYDKNQLYMQTLFKPLADINRYADIQIEQKMLGNLGYISERKCQYNHFGAPTNCQILTKYDVDGEMQTQRQSVVIDTQFEE
;
A
#
# COMPACT_ATOMS: atom_id res chain seq x y z
N MET A 1 -22.40 -69.69 -38.69
CA MET A 1 -23.26 -68.50 -38.83
C MET A 1 -23.80 -68.14 -37.46
N MET A 2 -23.76 -66.84 -37.12
CA MET A 2 -24.30 -66.18 -35.94
C MET A 2 -23.52 -66.31 -34.60
N LYS A 3 -22.99 -65.17 -34.14
CA LYS A 3 -23.04 -64.58 -32.77
C LYS A 3 -22.09 -63.36 -32.74
N PHE A 4 -22.62 -62.15 -32.88
CA PHE A 4 -23.05 -61.20 -31.82
C PHE A 4 -21.90 -60.42 -31.16
N VAL A 5 -21.84 -59.13 -31.54
CA VAL A 5 -21.71 -57.91 -30.70
C VAL A 5 -20.47 -57.73 -29.83
N VAL A 6 -19.72 -56.64 -30.06
CA VAL A 6 -19.51 -55.53 -29.09
C VAL A 6 -19.18 -54.25 -29.89
N PHE A 7 -19.97 -53.21 -29.67
CA PHE A 7 -19.72 -51.83 -30.08
C PHE A 7 -18.64 -51.25 -29.14
N LEU A 8 -17.45 -50.90 -29.65
CA LEU A 8 -16.49 -50.11 -28.88
C LEU A 8 -16.94 -48.64 -28.93
N LEU A 9 -17.53 -48.15 -27.82
CA LEU A 9 -17.57 -46.73 -27.52
C LEU A 9 -16.15 -46.26 -27.23
N THR A 10 -15.51 -45.54 -28.16
CA THR A 10 -14.39 -44.67 -27.83
C THR A 10 -14.96 -43.38 -27.24
N LEU A 11 -15.09 -43.35 -25.90
CA LEU A 11 -15.26 -42.13 -25.14
C LEU A 11 -13.96 -41.32 -25.27
N LEU A 12 -13.99 -40.27 -26.10
CA LEU A 12 -13.03 -39.17 -26.02
C LEU A 12 -13.23 -38.52 -24.65
N GLY A 13 -12.40 -38.91 -23.69
CA GLY A 13 -12.30 -38.21 -22.41
C GLY A 13 -11.85 -36.78 -22.70
N LEU A 14 -12.78 -35.83 -22.67
CA LEU A 14 -12.46 -34.45 -22.39
C LEU A 14 -11.84 -34.42 -21.00
N SER A 15 -10.51 -34.51 -20.94
CA SER A 15 -9.76 -33.98 -19.82
C SER A 15 -9.97 -32.47 -19.85
N THR A 16 -11.05 -32.01 -19.23
CA THR A 16 -11.15 -30.65 -18.71
C THR A 16 -10.01 -30.52 -17.71
N SER A 17 -8.85 -30.06 -18.19
CA SER A 17 -7.83 -29.49 -17.34
C SER A 17 -8.49 -28.29 -16.68
N THR A 18 -9.08 -28.54 -15.51
CA THR A 18 -9.36 -27.52 -14.51
C THR A 18 -8.09 -26.71 -14.43
N VAL A 19 -8.17 -25.44 -14.85
CA VAL A 19 -7.13 -24.46 -14.58
C VAL A 19 -7.03 -24.44 -13.07
N SER A 20 -6.06 -25.18 -12.54
CA SER A 20 -5.73 -25.18 -11.14
C SER A 20 -5.52 -23.72 -10.77
N ALA A 21 -6.33 -23.23 -9.84
CA ALA A 21 -6.11 -21.96 -9.15
C ALA A 21 -4.76 -22.05 -8.42
N ALA A 22 -3.68 -21.80 -9.15
CA ALA A 22 -2.33 -21.88 -8.65
C ALA A 22 -1.49 -20.91 -9.46
N SER A 23 -0.94 -19.92 -8.75
CA SER A 23 -0.01 -18.89 -9.24
C SER A 23 -0.64 -17.67 -9.92
N ILE A 24 -1.56 -16.97 -9.23
CA ILE A 24 -1.45 -15.51 -9.27
C ILE A 24 -0.24 -15.21 -8.38
N ALA A 25 0.90 -14.91 -8.99
CA ALA A 25 1.97 -14.20 -8.31
C ALA A 25 1.38 -12.84 -7.93
N LYS A 26 0.73 -12.77 -6.76
CA LYS A 26 -0.06 -11.63 -6.30
C LYS A 26 0.91 -10.51 -5.94
N GLY A 27 1.30 -9.69 -6.93
CA GLY A 27 1.97 -8.42 -6.68
C GLY A 27 1.06 -7.43 -5.96
N TYR A 28 1.53 -6.20 -5.79
CA TYR A 28 0.69 -5.11 -5.28
C TYR A 28 -0.16 -4.55 -6.42
N LEU A 29 -1.42 -4.23 -6.12
CA LEU A 29 -2.22 -3.41 -7.04
C LEU A 29 -1.63 -1.98 -7.05
N PRO A 30 -1.44 -1.35 -8.22
CA PRO A 30 -0.91 0.01 -8.31
C PRO A 30 -1.66 1.01 -7.43
N ALA A 31 -2.99 0.93 -7.38
CA ALA A 31 -3.81 1.77 -6.52
C ALA A 31 -3.46 1.65 -5.03
N VAL A 32 -3.26 0.42 -4.54
CA VAL A 32 -2.88 0.16 -3.13
C VAL A 32 -1.46 0.68 -2.86
N GLN A 33 -0.54 0.44 -3.79
CA GLN A 33 0.85 0.89 -3.68
C GLN A 33 0.95 2.42 -3.65
N ASN A 34 0.22 3.10 -4.52
CA ASN A 34 0.25 4.55 -4.66
C ASN A 34 -0.43 5.26 -3.47
N ILE A 35 -1.53 4.71 -2.94
CA ILE A 35 -2.12 5.22 -1.68
C ILE A 35 -1.17 5.04 -0.49
N TYR A 36 -0.46 3.92 -0.43
CA TYR A 36 0.54 3.74 0.62
C TYR A 36 1.64 4.79 0.55
N VAL A 37 2.13 5.11 -0.65
CA VAL A 37 3.16 6.15 -0.86
C VAL A 37 2.68 7.52 -0.43
N LEU A 38 1.45 7.91 -0.77
CA LEU A 38 0.94 9.25 -0.47
C LEU A 38 0.49 9.43 0.99
N PHE A 39 -0.13 8.41 1.58
CA PHE A 39 -0.85 8.54 2.85
C PHE A 39 -0.38 7.58 3.94
N SER A 40 0.74 6.85 3.73
CA SER A 40 1.28 5.89 4.70
C SER A 40 0.25 4.84 5.15
N GLY A 41 -0.40 4.21 4.16
CA GLY A 41 -1.48 3.22 4.36
C GLY A 41 -1.02 1.83 4.82
N VAL A 42 -1.78 0.80 4.41
CA VAL A 42 -1.39 -0.62 4.60
C VAL A 42 -1.24 -1.28 3.23
N LEU A 43 -0.10 -1.93 3.00
CA LEU A 43 0.16 -2.70 1.78
C LEU A 43 -0.34 -4.13 1.90
N VAL A 44 -1.21 -4.52 0.97
CA VAL A 44 -1.66 -5.90 0.83
C VAL A 44 -1.47 -6.38 -0.60
N LYS A 45 -0.91 -7.58 -0.77
CA LYS A 45 -0.71 -8.24 -2.06
C LYS A 45 -2.00 -8.90 -2.53
N GLY A 46 -2.28 -8.83 -3.84
CA GLY A 46 -3.39 -9.57 -4.47
C GLY A 46 -4.58 -8.73 -4.91
N PRO A 47 -5.67 -9.39 -5.36
CA PRO A 47 -6.86 -8.73 -5.88
C PRO A 47 -7.70 -8.18 -4.73
N VAL A 48 -7.19 -7.16 -4.06
CA VAL A 48 -7.83 -6.50 -2.92
C VAL A 48 -9.08 -5.77 -3.40
N LYS A 49 -10.14 -5.88 -2.61
CA LYS A 49 -11.38 -5.10 -2.75
C LYS A 49 -11.49 -4.03 -1.66
N GLU A 50 -11.19 -4.41 -0.42
CA GLU A 50 -11.24 -3.50 0.73
C GLU A 50 -10.12 -3.82 1.71
N ILE A 51 -9.50 -2.78 2.27
CA ILE A 51 -8.59 -2.86 3.41
C ILE A 51 -9.16 -1.99 4.52
N LYS A 52 -9.29 -2.56 5.71
CA LYS A 52 -9.50 -1.82 6.95
C LYS A 52 -8.33 -2.08 7.87
N ALA A 53 -7.80 -1.04 8.49
CA ALA A 53 -6.76 -1.19 9.48
C ALA A 53 -6.99 -0.26 10.66
N THR A 54 -6.82 -0.78 11.87
CA THR A 54 -6.87 0.01 13.10
C THR A 54 -5.57 -0.19 13.86
N PHE A 55 -4.90 0.91 14.15
CA PHE A 55 -3.67 0.98 14.92
C PHE A 55 -3.98 1.29 16.37
N TYR A 56 -3.28 0.60 17.26
CA TYR A 56 -3.43 0.69 18.70
C TYR A 56 -2.08 0.97 19.36
N THR A 57 -2.07 1.79 20.41
CA THR A 57 -1.01 1.81 21.42
C THR A 57 -0.97 0.50 22.21
N GLU A 58 0.08 0.33 23.02
CA GLU A 58 0.22 -0.80 23.96
C GLU A 58 -0.95 -0.92 24.95
N ASP A 59 -1.52 0.22 25.39
CA ASP A 59 -2.68 0.25 26.29
C ASP A 59 -4.03 0.08 25.56
N LYS A 60 -4.00 -0.27 24.27
CA LYS A 60 -5.16 -0.50 23.39
C LYS A 60 -5.98 0.75 23.06
N THR A 61 -5.43 1.94 23.27
CA THR A 61 -6.01 3.17 22.73
C THR A 61 -5.84 3.18 21.20
N VAL A 62 -6.90 3.53 20.47
CA VAL A 62 -6.84 3.65 19.01
C VAL A 62 -6.05 4.90 18.64
N THR A 63 -5.05 4.76 17.76
CA THR A 63 -4.22 5.87 17.29
C THR A 63 -4.50 6.24 15.85
N GLN A 64 -4.89 5.27 15.01
CA GLN A 64 -5.20 5.51 13.61
C GLN A 64 -6.21 4.49 13.09
N ASP A 65 -7.15 4.94 12.26
CA ASP A 65 -8.03 4.10 11.45
C ASP A 65 -7.79 4.38 9.97
N ILE A 66 -7.77 3.34 9.15
CA ILE A 66 -7.59 3.42 7.70
C ILE A 66 -8.65 2.57 7.03
N GLN A 67 -9.28 3.11 5.99
CA GLN A 67 -10.17 2.36 5.10
C GLN A 67 -9.86 2.70 3.65
N LEU A 68 -9.57 1.67 2.84
CA LEU A 68 -9.41 1.77 1.40
C LEU A 68 -10.42 0.84 0.72
N LYS A 69 -11.21 1.37 -0.21
CA LYS A 69 -12.10 0.59 -1.07
C LYS A 69 -11.72 0.75 -2.52
N LEU A 70 -11.72 -0.37 -3.23
CA LEU A 70 -11.48 -0.45 -4.65
C LEU A 70 -12.75 -0.94 -5.36
N ASP A 71 -12.95 -0.48 -6.60
CA ASP A 71 -13.95 -1.04 -7.48
C ASP A 71 -13.45 -2.34 -8.15
N GLN A 72 -14.31 -2.97 -8.95
CA GLN A 72 -14.00 -4.21 -9.67
C GLN A 72 -12.86 -4.07 -10.70
N LYS A 73 -12.48 -2.84 -11.06
CA LYS A 73 -11.33 -2.55 -11.95
C LYS A 73 -10.08 -2.21 -11.14
N SER A 74 -10.10 -2.42 -9.82
CA SER A 74 -9.03 -2.05 -8.89
C SER A 74 -8.75 -0.54 -8.83
N CYS A 75 -9.72 0.29 -9.23
CA CYS A 75 -9.65 1.73 -9.08
C CYS A 75 -10.14 2.14 -7.70
N ILE A 76 -9.56 3.20 -7.13
CA ILE A 76 -9.95 3.68 -5.80
C ILE A 76 -11.37 4.23 -5.87
N GLU A 77 -12.25 3.68 -5.04
CA GLU A 77 -13.60 4.20 -4.83
C GLU A 77 -13.61 5.21 -3.68
N SER A 78 -12.92 4.88 -2.58
CA SER A 78 -12.77 5.78 -1.44
C SER A 78 -11.53 5.44 -0.62
N PHE A 79 -10.96 6.45 0.00
CA PHE A 79 -9.91 6.32 1.01
C PHE A 79 -10.25 7.21 2.20
N GLU A 80 -10.08 6.69 3.41
CA GLU A 80 -10.20 7.45 4.65
C GLU A 80 -9.06 7.05 5.59
N SER A 81 -8.45 8.05 6.22
CA SER A 81 -7.47 7.86 7.29
C SER A 81 -7.75 8.85 8.41
N ILE A 82 -7.90 8.36 9.63
CA ILE A 82 -8.14 9.16 10.82
C ILE A 82 -7.01 8.88 11.78
N SER A 83 -6.14 9.86 12.03
CA SER A 83 -5.04 9.79 13.00
C SER A 83 -5.44 10.56 14.26
N HIS A 84 -5.89 9.83 15.29
CA HIS A 84 -6.45 10.41 16.51
C HIS A 84 -5.44 11.22 17.33
N GLY A 85 -4.17 10.81 17.34
CA GLY A 85 -3.12 11.46 18.15
C GLY A 85 -2.74 12.87 17.67
N ILE A 86 -2.75 13.09 16.35
CA ILE A 86 -2.47 14.40 15.72
C ILE A 86 -3.75 15.05 15.16
N GLN A 87 -4.91 14.47 15.49
CA GLN A 87 -6.24 14.88 15.04
C GLN A 87 -6.38 15.04 13.52
N GLN A 88 -5.58 14.34 12.72
CA GLN A 88 -5.60 14.44 11.26
C GLN A 88 -6.69 13.54 10.69
N HIS A 89 -7.54 14.08 9.82
CA HIS A 89 -8.53 13.31 9.09
C HIS A 89 -8.37 13.58 7.59
N ILE A 90 -8.14 12.54 6.81
CA ILE A 90 -8.14 12.58 5.35
C ILE A 90 -9.32 11.74 4.87
N GLN A 91 -10.15 12.32 4.01
CA GLN A 91 -11.23 11.61 3.35
C GLN A 91 -11.20 11.91 1.86
N LEU A 92 -11.25 10.88 1.03
CA LEU A 92 -11.28 10.96 -0.42
C LEU A 92 -12.35 10.02 -0.96
N LYS A 93 -13.12 10.50 -1.93
CA LYS A 93 -14.11 9.70 -2.65
C LYS A 93 -13.99 9.96 -4.14
N ARG A 94 -14.13 8.90 -4.93
CA ARG A 94 -14.12 9.02 -6.38
C ARG A 94 -15.39 9.69 -6.89
N ASP A 95 -15.19 10.70 -7.71
CA ASP A 95 -16.19 11.39 -8.52
C ASP A 95 -15.65 11.46 -9.95
N ASN A 96 -16.19 10.60 -10.82
CA ASN A 96 -15.69 10.42 -12.18
C ASN A 96 -14.17 10.10 -12.20
N ASN A 97 -13.38 10.88 -12.93
CA ASN A 97 -11.93 10.73 -13.06
C ASN A 97 -11.18 11.55 -12.00
N GLN A 98 -11.77 11.75 -10.81
CA GLN A 98 -11.13 12.48 -9.72
C GLN A 98 -11.38 11.78 -8.39
N LEU A 99 -10.41 11.80 -7.48
CA LEU A 99 -10.66 11.61 -6.04
C LEU A 99 -10.79 12.99 -5.40
N LYS A 100 -11.92 13.25 -4.74
CA LYS A 100 -12.19 14.52 -4.07
C LYS A 100 -12.44 14.31 -2.59
N GLY A 101 -12.01 15.26 -1.79
CA GLY A 101 -12.41 15.35 -0.39
C GLY A 101 -11.55 16.37 0.34
N SER A 102 -11.08 16.04 1.53
CA SER A 102 -10.41 17.02 2.39
C SER A 102 -9.40 16.38 3.34
N SER A 103 -8.45 17.21 3.77
CA SER A 103 -7.74 17.04 5.03
C SER A 103 -8.11 18.16 6.00
N ASN A 104 -7.52 18.15 7.19
CA ASN A 104 -7.58 19.27 8.13
C ASN A 104 -7.11 20.61 7.52
N GLU A 105 -6.21 20.54 6.53
CA GLU A 105 -5.57 21.69 5.92
C GLU A 105 -6.38 22.27 4.75
N GLY A 106 -7.41 21.56 4.29
CA GLY A 106 -8.30 22.01 3.23
C GLY A 106 -8.72 20.91 2.27
N GLU A 107 -9.26 21.34 1.13
CA GLU A 107 -9.70 20.45 0.05
C GLU A 107 -8.51 19.71 -0.57
N ILE A 108 -8.72 18.43 -0.93
CA ILE A 108 -7.79 17.62 -1.72
C ILE A 108 -8.52 17.17 -2.98
N ILE A 109 -7.90 17.40 -4.14
CA ILE A 109 -8.38 16.91 -5.44
C ILE A 109 -7.23 16.16 -6.10
N ILE A 110 -7.46 14.90 -6.47
CA ILE A 110 -6.51 14.07 -7.23
C ILE A 110 -7.14 13.73 -8.57
N ASP A 111 -6.54 14.20 -9.66
CA ASP A 111 -6.97 13.87 -11.02
C ASP A 111 -6.49 12.46 -11.39
N LEU A 112 -7.36 11.69 -12.04
CA LEU A 112 -7.11 10.33 -12.49
C LEU A 112 -7.11 10.24 -14.01
N ASP A 113 -6.27 9.39 -14.57
CA ASP A 113 -6.39 8.98 -15.97
C ASP A 113 -7.42 7.85 -16.16
N GLU A 114 -7.62 7.43 -17.41
CA GLU A 114 -8.55 6.34 -17.76
C GLU A 114 -8.15 4.98 -17.17
N GLN A 115 -6.89 4.82 -16.75
CA GLN A 115 -6.37 3.64 -16.05
C GLN A 115 -6.35 3.84 -14.52
N CYS A 116 -7.01 4.88 -14.01
CA CYS A 116 -7.09 5.23 -12.60
C CYS A 116 -5.75 5.55 -11.94
N ARG A 117 -4.73 5.94 -12.72
CA ARG A 117 -3.45 6.44 -12.19
C ARG A 117 -3.59 7.92 -11.84
N PHE A 118 -2.88 8.36 -10.80
CA PHE A 118 -2.90 9.75 -10.37
C PHE A 118 -2.12 10.61 -11.36
N ILE A 119 -2.73 11.65 -11.89
CA ILE A 119 -2.08 12.61 -12.79
C ILE A 119 -1.47 13.73 -11.95
N SER A 120 -2.30 14.32 -11.10
CA SER A 120 -1.94 15.44 -10.23
C SER A 120 -2.72 15.40 -8.93
N GLN A 121 -2.15 15.96 -7.88
CA GLN A 121 -2.85 16.28 -6.64
C GLN A 121 -2.79 17.78 -6.42
N LYS A 122 -3.93 18.39 -6.11
CA LYS A 122 -4.03 19.77 -5.64
C LYS A 122 -4.55 19.78 -4.21
N ASP A 123 -3.85 20.49 -3.34
CA ASP A 123 -4.23 20.71 -1.95
C ASP A 123 -3.88 22.16 -1.52
N SER A 124 -3.87 22.41 -0.21
CA SER A 124 -3.55 23.72 0.38
C SER A 124 -2.08 24.13 0.19
N TYR A 125 -1.18 23.20 -0.11
CA TYR A 125 0.24 23.45 -0.27
C TYR A 125 0.65 23.68 -1.72
N GLY A 126 -0.15 23.26 -2.69
CA GLY A 126 0.11 23.50 -4.11
C GLY A 126 -0.47 22.41 -4.99
N THR A 127 0.12 22.27 -6.18
CA THR A 127 -0.18 21.18 -7.10
C THR A 127 1.06 20.33 -7.31
N THR A 128 0.93 19.01 -7.18
CA THR A 128 1.98 18.05 -7.52
C THR A 128 1.60 17.19 -8.72
N TYR A 129 2.60 16.70 -9.43
CA TYR A 129 2.47 15.75 -10.53
C TYR A 129 3.21 14.45 -10.22
N PHE A 130 2.70 13.34 -10.75
CA PHE A 130 3.21 12.00 -10.47
C PHE A 130 3.91 11.41 -11.69
N GLU A 131 5.10 10.83 -11.46
CA GLU A 131 5.77 9.98 -12.43
C GLU A 131 5.76 8.52 -12.00
N TYR A 132 5.74 7.62 -12.99
CA TYR A 132 5.54 6.20 -12.77
C TYR A 132 6.70 5.32 -13.26
N ASP A 133 6.87 4.17 -12.60
CA ASP A 133 7.64 3.04 -13.13
C ASP A 133 6.81 2.18 -14.11
N GLU A 134 7.42 1.13 -14.66
CA GLU A 134 6.78 0.23 -15.62
C GLU A 134 5.62 -0.60 -15.04
N ARG A 135 5.49 -0.67 -13.71
CA ARG A 135 4.40 -1.34 -13.00
C ARG A 135 3.28 -0.37 -12.61
N ASN A 136 3.39 0.89 -13.03
CA ASN A 136 2.49 1.99 -12.65
C ASN A 136 2.54 2.34 -11.16
N TYR A 137 3.66 2.10 -10.49
CA TYR A 137 3.91 2.62 -9.15
C TYR A 137 4.52 4.02 -9.22
N ILE A 138 4.09 4.93 -8.35
CA ILE A 138 4.69 6.27 -8.25
C ILE A 138 6.17 6.10 -7.92
N LYS A 139 7.04 6.63 -8.78
CA LYS A 139 8.50 6.67 -8.59
C LYS A 139 9.02 8.06 -8.25
N SER A 140 8.28 9.11 -8.60
CA SER A 140 8.64 10.49 -8.30
C SER A 140 7.40 11.37 -8.20
N ILE A 141 7.48 12.38 -7.35
CA ILE A 141 6.49 13.44 -7.18
C ILE A 141 7.19 14.78 -7.40
N HIS A 142 6.59 15.67 -8.18
CA HIS A 142 7.17 16.99 -8.48
C HIS A 142 6.17 18.10 -8.17
N SER A 143 6.64 19.22 -7.63
CA SER A 143 5.83 20.42 -7.42
C SER A 143 5.65 21.16 -8.75
N LYS A 144 4.44 21.63 -9.01
CA LYS A 144 4.14 22.49 -10.16
C LYS A 144 4.75 23.89 -10.00
N GLU A 145 4.85 24.36 -8.77
CA GLU A 145 5.18 25.74 -8.42
C GLU A 145 6.64 26.07 -8.71
N ASP A 146 7.56 25.13 -8.46
CA ASP A 146 8.99 25.30 -8.69
C ASP A 146 9.62 24.22 -9.60
N ASN A 147 8.83 23.26 -10.06
CA ASN A 147 9.27 22.10 -10.83
C ASN A 147 10.38 21.28 -10.13
N GLY A 148 10.45 21.40 -8.80
CA GLY A 148 11.34 20.65 -7.93
C GLY A 148 10.80 19.26 -7.68
N THR A 149 11.72 18.32 -7.48
CA THR A 149 11.34 17.01 -6.95
C THR A 149 10.92 17.17 -5.50
N VAL A 150 9.74 16.66 -5.16
CA VAL A 150 9.24 16.54 -3.79
C VAL A 150 9.66 15.19 -3.24
N ASP A 151 9.30 14.10 -3.94
CA ASP A 151 9.61 12.74 -3.49
C ASP A 151 10.24 11.90 -4.60
N LYS A 152 11.08 10.94 -4.22
CA LYS A 152 11.50 9.80 -5.04
C LYS A 152 11.28 8.49 -4.30
N VAL A 153 10.83 7.48 -5.03
CA VAL A 153 10.50 6.16 -4.48
C VAL A 153 11.24 5.07 -5.25
N VAL A 154 11.86 4.16 -4.52
CA VAL A 154 12.60 3.02 -5.07
C VAL A 154 11.95 1.73 -4.61
N TYR A 155 11.79 0.82 -5.56
CA TYR A 155 11.19 -0.49 -5.35
C TYR A 155 12.17 -1.60 -5.74
N SER A 156 12.05 -2.75 -5.09
CA SER A 156 12.65 -4.00 -5.53
C SER A 156 12.07 -4.44 -6.88
N ASN A 157 12.69 -5.41 -7.55
CA ASN A 157 12.13 -6.05 -8.76
C ASN A 157 10.79 -6.75 -8.50
N LEU A 158 10.52 -7.14 -7.25
CA LEU A 158 9.28 -7.78 -6.81
C LEU A 158 8.21 -6.76 -6.39
N GLY A 159 8.56 -5.47 -6.34
CA GLY A 159 7.64 -4.37 -6.08
C GLY A 159 7.55 -3.96 -4.62
N GLU A 160 8.39 -4.51 -3.73
CA GLU A 160 8.48 -3.99 -2.37
C GLU A 160 9.17 -2.63 -2.35
N LEU A 161 8.65 -1.69 -1.55
CA LEU A 161 9.34 -0.45 -1.24
C LEU A 161 10.70 -0.77 -0.61
N GLN A 162 11.73 -0.06 -1.07
CA GLN A 162 13.09 -0.13 -0.52
C GLN A 162 13.52 1.21 0.04
N GLU A 163 13.11 2.31 -0.61
CA GLU A 163 13.52 3.66 -0.23
C GLU A 163 12.47 4.69 -0.63
N MET A 164 12.27 5.68 0.23
CA MET A 164 11.54 6.91 -0.06
C MET A 164 12.38 8.11 0.37
N ASN A 165 12.63 9.02 -0.56
CA ASN A 165 13.43 10.22 -0.36
C ASN A 165 12.56 11.44 -0.55
N TYR A 166 12.56 12.32 0.44
CA TYR A 166 11.82 13.57 0.47
C TYR A 166 12.81 14.72 0.33
N TYR A 167 12.50 15.65 -0.54
CA TYR A 167 13.35 16.76 -0.92
C TYR A 167 12.67 18.09 -0.58
N ASP A 168 13.44 19.01 -0.01
CA ASP A 168 13.08 20.43 0.11
C ASP A 168 14.05 21.24 -0.75
N LYS A 169 13.53 22.00 -1.72
CA LYS A 169 14.33 22.79 -2.67
C LYS A 169 15.45 21.97 -3.33
N ASN A 170 15.12 20.75 -3.75
CA ASN A 170 16.04 19.76 -4.35
C ASN A 170 17.17 19.27 -3.42
N GLN A 171 17.12 19.54 -2.12
CA GLN A 171 18.02 18.97 -1.12
C GLN A 171 17.33 17.83 -0.40
N LEU A 172 18.03 16.69 -0.25
CA LEU A 172 17.48 15.55 0.49
C LEU A 172 17.27 15.96 1.96
N TYR A 173 16.01 16.02 2.36
CA TYR A 173 15.59 16.41 3.70
C TYR A 173 15.35 15.20 4.59
N MET A 174 14.63 14.21 4.07
CA MET A 174 14.28 12.99 4.81
C MET A 174 14.43 11.76 3.91
N GLN A 175 14.92 10.67 4.47
CA GLN A 175 15.06 9.38 3.81
C GLN A 175 14.41 8.31 4.68
N THR A 176 13.60 7.46 4.08
CA THR A 176 13.02 6.28 4.72
C THR A 176 13.50 5.04 3.99
N LEU A 177 14.14 4.13 4.71
CA LEU A 177 14.67 2.87 4.19
C LEU A 177 13.81 1.70 4.68
N PHE A 178 13.45 0.80 3.78
CA PHE A 178 12.62 -0.37 4.05
C PHE A 178 13.45 -1.63 3.87
N LYS A 179 13.65 -2.38 4.96
CA LYS A 179 14.48 -3.59 5.00
C LYS A 179 13.60 -4.79 5.36
N PRO A 180 13.50 -5.83 4.52
CA PRO A 180 12.79 -7.05 4.86
C PRO A 180 13.39 -7.72 6.10
N LEU A 181 12.55 -8.16 7.04
CA LEU A 181 12.95 -8.95 8.22
C LEU A 181 12.72 -10.46 8.02
N ALA A 182 12.02 -10.83 6.96
CA ALA A 182 11.66 -12.20 6.64
C ALA A 182 11.68 -12.42 5.12
N ASP A 183 11.36 -13.65 4.69
CA ASP A 183 11.25 -13.99 3.29
C ASP A 183 10.02 -13.34 2.60
N ILE A 184 9.92 -13.52 1.29
CA ILE A 184 8.91 -12.90 0.43
C ILE A 184 7.46 -13.23 0.82
N ASN A 185 7.20 -14.34 1.50
CA ASN A 185 5.86 -14.73 1.95
C ASN A 185 5.43 -13.94 3.19
N ARG A 186 6.38 -13.32 3.89
CA ARG A 186 6.16 -12.47 5.06
C ARG A 186 6.55 -11.03 4.76
N TYR A 187 6.09 -10.53 3.61
CA TYR A 187 6.49 -9.23 3.06
C TYR A 187 6.15 -8.01 3.93
N ALA A 188 5.21 -8.14 4.88
CA ALA A 188 4.86 -7.06 5.79
C ALA A 188 5.75 -7.04 7.06
N ASP A 189 6.59 -8.07 7.25
CA ASP A 189 7.61 -8.13 8.29
C ASP A 189 8.82 -7.32 7.82
N ILE A 190 8.92 -6.08 8.28
CA ILE A 190 9.88 -5.10 7.78
C ILE A 190 10.46 -4.27 8.91
N GLN A 191 11.69 -3.81 8.70
CA GLN A 191 12.29 -2.73 9.44
C GLN A 191 12.24 -1.46 8.59
N ILE A 192 11.75 -0.38 9.19
CA ILE A 192 11.71 0.95 8.63
C ILE A 192 12.75 1.78 9.39
N GLU A 193 13.65 2.42 8.67
CA GLU A 193 14.64 3.34 9.23
C GLU A 193 14.41 4.72 8.61
N GLN A 194 14.04 5.70 9.41
CA GLN A 194 13.89 7.07 8.94
C GLN A 194 15.06 7.92 9.38
N LYS A 195 15.60 8.70 8.44
CA LYS A 195 16.66 9.67 8.66
C LYS A 195 16.18 11.05 8.27
N MET A 196 16.52 12.04 9.09
CA MET A 196 16.33 13.45 8.81
C MET A 196 17.70 14.13 8.74
N LEU A 197 17.99 14.81 7.63
CA LEU A 197 19.27 15.49 7.40
C LEU A 197 20.49 14.56 7.66
N GLY A 198 20.35 13.27 7.32
CA GLY A 198 21.37 12.24 7.51
C GLY A 198 21.43 11.61 8.91
N ASN A 199 20.79 12.21 9.91
CA ASN A 199 20.73 11.67 11.27
C ASN A 199 19.57 10.69 11.42
N LEU A 200 19.76 9.63 12.21
CA LEU A 200 18.70 8.69 12.52
C LEU A 200 17.59 9.39 13.32
N GLY A 201 16.36 9.38 12.80
CA GLY A 201 15.17 9.82 13.53
C GLY A 201 14.57 8.66 14.32
N TYR A 202 14.21 7.57 13.64
CA TYR A 202 13.69 6.37 14.29
C TYR A 202 13.99 5.09 13.50
N ILE A 203 13.90 3.97 14.21
CA ILE A 203 13.82 2.62 13.64
C ILE A 203 12.53 1.98 14.11
N SER A 204 11.72 1.48 13.19
CA SER A 204 10.49 0.74 13.50
C SER A 204 10.59 -0.67 12.94
N GLU A 205 10.38 -1.68 13.78
CA GLU A 205 10.26 -3.07 13.34
C GLU A 205 8.81 -3.50 13.40
N ARG A 206 8.29 -4.01 12.29
CA ARG A 206 6.96 -4.59 12.20
C ARG A 206 7.06 -6.09 11.95
N LYS A 207 6.27 -6.88 12.69
CA LYS A 207 6.14 -8.33 12.49
C LYS A 207 4.66 -8.72 12.51
N CYS A 208 4.22 -9.48 11.52
CA CYS A 208 2.82 -9.77 11.30
C CYS A 208 2.46 -11.25 11.42
N GLN A 209 1.21 -11.50 11.79
CA GLN A 209 0.50 -12.74 11.49
C GLN A 209 -0.15 -12.61 10.10
N TYR A 210 -0.38 -13.76 9.45
CA TYR A 210 -0.91 -13.82 8.09
C TYR A 210 -2.09 -14.77 8.02
N ASN A 211 -3.10 -14.44 7.20
CA ASN A 211 -4.21 -15.34 6.89
C ASN A 211 -3.80 -16.39 5.83
N HIS A 212 -4.72 -17.29 5.50
CA HIS A 212 -4.48 -18.34 4.51
C HIS A 212 -4.29 -17.83 3.07
N PHE A 213 -4.64 -16.56 2.79
CA PHE A 213 -4.34 -15.89 1.51
C PHE A 213 -2.94 -15.25 1.49
N GLY A 214 -2.18 -15.30 2.59
CA GLY A 214 -0.87 -14.66 2.72
C GLY A 214 -0.94 -13.15 3.01
N ALA A 215 -2.10 -12.64 3.43
CA ALA A 215 -2.27 -11.22 3.78
C ALA A 215 -2.05 -10.99 5.28
N PRO A 216 -1.40 -9.89 5.68
CA PRO A 216 -1.18 -9.57 7.09
C PRO A 216 -2.50 -9.29 7.81
N THR A 217 -2.64 -9.76 9.04
CA THR A 217 -3.87 -9.60 9.84
C THR A 217 -3.65 -8.91 11.18
N ASN A 218 -2.58 -9.27 11.89
CA ASN A 218 -2.23 -8.65 13.16
C ASN A 218 -0.74 -8.40 13.16
N CYS A 219 -0.30 -7.15 13.27
CA CYS A 219 1.11 -6.83 13.35
C CYS A 219 1.46 -6.17 14.68
N GLN A 220 2.62 -6.52 15.20
CA GLN A 220 3.26 -5.85 16.32
C GLN A 220 4.32 -4.90 15.74
N ILE A 221 4.34 -3.68 16.24
CA ILE A 221 5.24 -2.62 15.81
C ILE A 221 6.04 -2.16 17.01
N LEU A 222 7.36 -2.18 16.89
CA LEU A 222 8.30 -1.69 17.89
C LEU A 222 9.09 -0.53 17.29
N THR A 223 8.81 0.69 17.74
CA THR A 223 9.50 1.90 17.28
C THR A 223 10.49 2.36 18.34
N LYS A 224 11.73 2.56 17.94
CA LYS A 224 12.81 3.14 18.74
C LYS A 224 13.19 4.48 18.16
N TYR A 225 13.23 5.51 18.99
CA TYR A 225 13.56 6.87 18.58
C TYR A 225 14.33 7.57 19.70
N ASP A 226 15.15 8.53 19.32
CA ASP A 226 15.91 9.35 20.26
C ASP A 226 15.04 10.52 20.73
N VAL A 227 14.99 10.75 22.05
CA VAL A 227 14.44 11.96 22.66
C VAL A 227 15.50 12.51 23.60
N ASP A 228 16.05 13.68 23.27
CA ASP A 228 17.06 14.39 24.05
C ASP A 228 18.29 13.55 24.43
N GLY A 229 18.71 12.64 23.55
CA GLY A 229 19.85 11.73 23.73
C GLY A 229 19.51 10.42 24.45
N GLU A 230 18.25 10.21 24.81
CA GLU A 230 17.76 8.96 25.38
C GLU A 230 16.91 8.17 24.39
N MET A 231 17.29 6.91 24.15
CA MET A 231 16.54 6.02 23.29
C MET A 231 15.24 5.57 23.96
N GLN A 232 14.11 6.04 23.43
CA GLN A 232 12.78 5.63 23.84
C GLN A 232 12.31 4.44 22.99
N THR A 233 11.36 3.68 23.53
CA THR A 233 10.73 2.56 22.83
C THR A 233 9.23 2.66 22.96
N GLN A 234 8.54 2.65 21.82
CA GLN A 234 7.09 2.63 21.74
C GLN A 234 6.63 1.32 21.11
N ARG A 235 5.59 0.72 21.71
CA ARG A 235 4.92 -0.46 21.20
C ARG A 235 3.55 -0.08 20.66
N GLN A 236 3.26 -0.56 19.46
CA GLN A 236 1.96 -0.44 18.83
C GLN A 236 1.57 -1.78 18.23
N SER A 237 0.29 -1.91 17.93
CA SER A 237 -0.20 -3.01 17.12
C SER A 237 -1.16 -2.50 16.05
N VAL A 238 -1.32 -3.27 14.98
CA VAL A 238 -2.31 -2.99 13.95
C VAL A 238 -3.11 -4.25 13.67
N VAL A 239 -4.42 -4.11 13.63
CA VAL A 239 -5.35 -5.15 13.15
C VAL A 239 -5.76 -4.77 11.74
N ILE A 240 -5.62 -5.70 10.81
CA ILE A 240 -5.86 -5.51 9.38
C ILE A 240 -6.92 -6.54 8.96
N ASP A 241 -8.03 -6.04 8.42
CA ASP A 241 -9.04 -6.84 7.74
C ASP A 241 -8.94 -6.55 6.24
N THR A 242 -8.90 -7.60 5.43
CA THR A 242 -8.80 -7.47 3.97
C THR A 242 -9.85 -8.35 3.31
N GLN A 243 -10.63 -7.73 2.44
CA GLN A 243 -11.51 -8.42 1.51
C GLN A 243 -10.84 -8.51 0.16
N PHE A 244 -10.88 -9.70 -0.44
CA PHE A 244 -10.38 -9.95 -1.80
C PHE A 244 -11.57 -10.07 -2.75
N GLU A 245 -11.34 -9.76 -4.02
CA GLU A 245 -12.24 -10.18 -5.09
C GLU A 245 -12.26 -11.72 -5.15
N GLU A 246 -13.46 -12.27 -5.38
CA GLU A 246 -13.70 -13.71 -5.54
C GLU A 246 -13.32 -14.20 -6.95
#